data_AF-A0A840MX13-F1
#
_entry.id   AF-A0A840MX13-F1
#
_cell.length_a   1.000
_cell.length_b   1.000
_cell.length_c   1.000
_cell.angle_alpha   90.00
_cell.angle_beta   90.00
_cell.angle_gamma   90.00
#
_symmetry.space_group_name_H-M   'P 1'
#
loop_
_entity.id
_entity.type
_entity.pdbx_description
1 polymer ?
#
loop_
_entity_poly.entity_id
_entity_poly.type
_entity_poly.pdbx_seq_one_letter_code
_entity_poly.pdbx_strand_id
1 'polypeptide(L)' 'MSLSNQDPINRDRTNRDPIAKKWKAIADIARDEAGKLPPGKDRDALLKKARQLDTASHINEWLSSPGLRAPTGK' A
#
# COMPACT_ATOMS: atom_id res chain seq x y z
N MET A 1 -20.27 -22.41 -27.48
CA MET A 1 -20.06 -21.00 -27.82
C MET A 1 -20.24 -20.14 -26.57
N SER A 2 -19.19 -19.46 -26.13
CA SER A 2 -19.21 -18.02 -25.82
C SER A 2 -17.81 -17.63 -25.36
N LEU A 3 -17.14 -16.88 -26.23
CA LEU A 3 -15.81 -16.36 -26.07
C LEU A 3 -15.77 -15.31 -24.95
N SER A 4 -14.70 -15.38 -24.17
CA SER A 4 -13.84 -14.28 -23.75
C SER A 4 -14.43 -12.87 -23.84
N ASN A 5 -14.72 -12.26 -22.68
CA ASN A 5 -14.52 -10.83 -22.48
C ASN A 5 -13.63 -10.63 -21.26
N GLN A 6 -12.35 -10.96 -21.47
CA GLN A 6 -11.27 -10.56 -20.60
C GLN A 6 -10.72 -9.25 -21.18
N ASP A 7 -11.22 -8.11 -20.68
CA ASP A 7 -10.69 -6.80 -21.06
C ASP A 7 -9.23 -6.67 -20.58
N PRO A 8 -8.26 -6.37 -21.46
CA PRO A 8 -6.83 -6.42 -21.11
C PRO A 8 -6.31 -5.18 -20.36
N ILE A 9 -7.17 -4.22 -19.99
CA ILE A 9 -6.71 -2.86 -19.62
C ILE A 9 -6.38 -2.71 -18.11
N ASN A 10 -6.65 -3.70 -17.26
CA ASN A 10 -6.75 -3.43 -15.81
C ASN A 10 -6.03 -4.42 -14.87
N ARG A 11 -4.95 -5.08 -15.34
CA ARG A 11 -4.19 -6.04 -14.48
C ARG A 11 -2.84 -5.55 -13.96
N ASP A 12 -2.37 -4.35 -14.32
CA ASP A 12 -0.96 -3.96 -14.08
C ASP A 12 -0.73 -2.65 -13.27
N ARG A 13 -1.75 -2.06 -12.63
CA ARG A 13 -1.52 -0.82 -11.83
C ARG A 13 -1.29 -1.07 -10.34
N THR A 14 -1.98 -2.06 -9.76
CA THR A 14 -1.76 -2.45 -8.35
C THR A 14 -0.38 -3.08 -8.13
N ASN A 15 0.24 -3.60 -9.19
CA ASN A 15 1.58 -4.21 -9.19
C ASN A 15 2.74 -3.20 -9.33
N ARG A 16 2.44 -1.92 -9.63
CA ARG A 16 3.45 -0.97 -10.16
C ARG A 16 3.63 0.31 -9.34
N ASP A 17 3.23 0.33 -8.07
CA ASP A 17 3.49 1.44 -7.16
C ASP A 17 4.74 1.16 -6.32
N PRO A 18 5.96 1.45 -6.84
CA PRO A 18 7.22 1.13 -6.16
C PRO A 18 7.32 1.81 -4.79
N ILE A 19 6.62 2.92 -4.60
CA ILE A 19 6.62 3.68 -3.35
C ILE A 19 5.80 2.99 -2.25
N ALA A 20 4.62 2.45 -2.57
CA ALA A 20 3.81 1.71 -1.60
C ALA A 20 4.50 0.41 -1.18
N LYS A 21 5.13 -0.30 -2.13
CA LYS A 21 5.96 -1.48 -1.81
C LYS A 21 7.13 -1.12 -0.90
N LYS A 22 7.81 0.00 -1.17
CA LYS A 22 8.89 0.50 -0.32
C LYS A 22 8.39 0.88 1.08
N TRP A 23 7.23 1.52 1.20
CA TRP A 23 6.65 1.87 2.50
C TRP A 23 6.32 0.64 3.34
N LYS A 24 5.72 -0.41 2.76
CA LYS A 24 5.52 -1.69 3.46
C LYS A 24 6.83 -2.27 3.98
N ALA A 25 7.88 -2.32 3.15
CA ALA A 25 9.19 -2.80 3.57
C ALA A 25 9.80 -1.96 4.71
N ILE A 26 9.66 -0.63 4.68
CA ILE A 26 10.15 0.23 5.76
C ILE A 26 9.31 0.05 7.04
N ALA A 27 8.01 -0.22 6.92
CA ALA A 27 7.16 -0.52 8.07
C ALA A 27 7.60 -1.81 8.76
N ASP A 28 7.93 -2.85 7.99
CA ASP A 28 8.45 -4.12 8.51
C ASP A 28 9.78 -3.92 9.24
N ILE A 29 10.74 -3.22 8.62
CA ILE A 29 12.03 -2.88 9.25
C ILE A 29 11.82 -2.12 10.56
N ALA A 30 10.91 -1.13 10.58
CA ALA A 30 10.64 -0.35 11.79
C ALA A 30 10.03 -1.21 12.92
N ARG A 31 9.20 -2.22 12.61
CA ARG A 31 8.69 -3.17 13.62
C ARG A 31 9.82 -4.07 14.15
N ASP A 32 10.70 -4.54 13.28
CA ASP A 32 11.85 -5.37 13.68
C ASP A 32 12.83 -4.60 14.58
N GLU A 33 13.10 -3.34 14.26
CA GLU A 33 13.92 -2.45 15.10
C GLU A 33 13.24 -2.19 16.44
N ALA A 34 11.92 -1.93 16.44
CA ALA A 34 11.16 -1.72 17.67
C ALA A 34 11.17 -2.97 18.57
N GLY A 35 11.15 -4.17 17.99
CA GLY A 35 11.22 -5.44 18.73
C GLY A 35 12.53 -5.68 19.47
N LYS A 36 13.61 -4.98 19.07
CA LYS A 36 14.93 -5.05 19.71
C LYS A 36 15.08 -4.09 20.89
N LEU A 37 14.13 -3.16 21.06
CA LEU A 37 14.20 -2.12 22.10
C LEU A 37 13.32 -2.48 23.31
N PRO A 38 13.72 -2.06 24.52
CA PRO A 38 12.83 -2.11 25.68
C PRO A 38 11.62 -1.18 25.47
N PRO A 39 10.53 -1.36 26.23
CA PRO A 39 9.44 -0.38 26.28
C PRO A 39 9.96 1.03 26.57
N GLY A 40 9.53 2.01 25.77
CA GLY A 40 9.98 3.39 25.89
C GLY A 40 9.77 4.20 24.62
N LYS A 41 10.12 5.49 24.69
CA LYS A 41 9.85 6.47 23.64
C LYS A 41 10.41 6.08 22.27
N ASP A 42 11.59 5.47 22.23
CA ASP A 42 12.26 5.09 20.98
C ASP A 42 11.54 3.93 20.29
N ARG A 43 11.15 2.91 21.06
CA ARG A 43 10.30 1.81 20.58
C ARG A 43 8.97 2.34 20.07
N ASP A 44 8.33 3.24 20.81
CA ASP A 44 7.03 3.80 20.45
C ASP A 44 7.10 4.64 19.17
N ALA A 45 8.20 5.39 18.97
CA ALA A 45 8.44 6.16 17.76
C ALA A 45 8.56 5.27 16.52
N LEU A 46 9.28 4.15 16.60
CA LEU A 46 9.39 3.18 15.52
C LEU A 46 8.05 2.50 15.20
N LEU A 47 7.29 2.10 16.22
CA LEU A 47 5.94 1.55 16.03
C LEU A 47 4.98 2.56 15.41
N LYS A 48 5.07 3.84 15.80
CA LYS A 48 4.29 4.92 15.19
C LYS A 48 4.63 5.08 13.71
N LYS A 49 5.92 5.07 13.36
CA LYS A 49 6.40 5.15 11.98
C LYS A 49 5.87 3.99 11.13
N ALA A 50 5.92 2.75 11.65
CA ALA A 50 5.39 1.59 10.96
C ALA A 50 3.89 1.76 10.62
N ARG A 51 3.07 2.16 11.60
CA ARG A 51 1.64 2.40 11.41
C ARG A 51 1.35 3.48 10.36
N GLN A 52 2.14 4.57 10.35
CA GLN A 52 1.97 5.65 9.37
C GLN A 52 2.23 5.16 7.93
N LEU A 53 3.26 4.34 7.75
CA LEU A 53 3.62 3.79 6.45
C LEU A 53 2.62 2.73 5.94
N ASP A 54 2.03 1.94 6.84
CA ASP A 54 0.92 1.06 6.48
C ASP A 54 -0.28 1.86 5.97
N THR A 55 -0.66 2.91 6.72
CA THR A 55 -1.78 3.78 6.33
C THR A 55 -1.51 4.47 4.99
N ALA A 56 -0.30 4.98 4.76
CA ALA A 56 0.08 5.57 3.49
C ALA A 56 -0.01 4.56 2.33
N SER A 57 0.41 3.31 2.57
CA SER A 57 0.33 2.24 1.57
C SER A 57 -1.12 1.88 1.24
N HIS A 58 -2.00 1.79 2.25
CA HIS A 58 -3.43 1.53 2.04
C HIS A 58 -4.14 2.68 1.32
N ILE A 59 -3.81 3.94 1.65
CA ILE A 59 -4.35 5.11 0.94
C ILE A 59 -3.94 5.07 -0.53
N ASN A 60 -2.67 4.76 -0.81
CA ASN A 60 -2.18 4.64 -2.18
C ASN A 60 -2.92 3.53 -2.94
N GLU A 61 -3.13 2.38 -2.31
CA GLU A 61 -3.90 1.28 -2.89
C GLU A 61 -5.34 1.70 -3.22
N TRP A 62 -6.00 2.44 -2.32
CA TRP A 62 -7.34 2.98 -2.54
C TRP A 62 -7.38 3.96 -3.73
N LEU A 63 -6.43 4.91 -3.79
CA LEU A 63 -6.36 5.91 -4.87
C LEU A 63 -6.02 5.29 -6.23
N SER A 64 -5.26 4.20 -6.25
CA SER A 64 -4.90 3.47 -7.47
C SER A 64 -6.05 2.57 -7.99
N SER A 65 -7.15 2.44 -7.25
CA SER A 65 -8.29 1.61 -7.63
C SER A 65 -9.18 2.28 -8.71
N PRO A 66 -9.54 1.57 -9.79
CA PRO A 66 -10.27 2.13 -10.94
C PRO A 66 -11.71 2.58 -10.63
N GLY A 67 -12.29 2.18 -9.49
CA GLY A 67 -13.67 2.52 -9.09
C GLY A 67 -13.92 3.98 -8.71
N LEU A 68 -12.87 4.82 -8.67
CA LEU A 68 -12.94 6.25 -8.30
C LEU A 68 -12.82 7.20 -9.50
N ARG A 69 -12.68 6.70 -10.73
CA ARG A 69 -12.77 7.55 -11.93
C ARG A 69 -14.22 7.86 -12.22
N ALA A 70 -14.55 9.16 -12.31
CA ALA A 70 -15.84 9.61 -12.83
C ALA A 70 -16.07 8.96 -14.21
N PRO A 71 -17.28 8.43 -14.49
CA PRO A 71 -17.58 7.89 -15.81
C PRO A 71 -17.40 9.01 -16.84
N THR A 72 -16.54 8.78 -17.83
CA THR A 72 -16.46 9.64 -19.01
C THR A 72 -17.75 9.44 -19.81
N GLY A 73 -18.68 10.39 -19.64
CA GLY A 73 -19.95 10.43 -20.37
C GLY A 73 -19.74 10.53 -21.88
N LYS A 74 -20.68 9.93 -22.62
CA LYS A 74 -20.74 9.97 -24.09
C LYS A 74 -21.30 11.30 -24.60
#